data_AF-A0A0F9DS13-F1
#
_entry.id   AF-A0A0F9DS13-F1
#
_cell.length_a   1.000
_cell.length_b   1.000
_cell.length_c   1.000
_cell.angle_alpha   90.00
_cell.angle_beta   90.00
_cell.angle_gamma   90.00
#
_symmetry.space_group_name_H-M   'P 1'
#
loop_
_entity.id
_entity.type
_entity.pdbx_description
1 polymer ?
#
loop_
_entity_poly.entity_id
_entity_poly.type
_entity_poly.pdbx_seq_one_letter_code
_entity_poly.pdbx_strand_id
1 'polypeptide(L)'
;MSKDTGPCVGCRQDFYNGNNDLGISQCWTLDKARLVKRWRLGWWVVPTVAGAFVEVQTYNCHHEPGRYAFEKELPVHAVQPVRLTEGK
;
A
#
# COMPACT_ATOMS: atom_id res chain seq x y z
N MET A 1 11.70 18.78 12.97
CA MET A 1 11.31 18.12 11.71
C MET A 1 9.93 17.54 11.90
N SER A 2 8.88 18.19 11.36
CA SER A 2 7.56 17.56 11.31
C SER A 2 7.73 16.27 10.51
N LYS A 3 7.55 15.12 11.16
CA LYS A 3 7.53 13.82 10.49
C LYS A 3 6.36 13.90 9.52
N ASP A 4 6.65 14.00 8.23
CA ASP A 4 5.65 13.87 7.19
C ASP A 4 4.88 12.56 7.45
N THR A 5 3.59 12.68 7.78
CA THR A 5 2.70 11.56 8.09
C THR A 5 1.98 11.04 6.86
N GLY A 6 2.10 11.74 5.72
CA GLY A 6 1.61 11.30 4.41
C GLY A 6 2.01 9.86 4.03
N PRO A 7 3.24 9.39 4.34
CA PRO A 7 3.68 8.01 4.10
C PRO A 7 2.90 6.92 4.85
N CYS A 8 2.18 7.29 5.93
CA CYS A 8 1.47 6.36 6.77
C CYS A 8 -0.04 6.28 6.50
N VAL A 9 -0.55 7.22 5.71
CA VAL A 9 -1.93 7.19 5.23
C VAL A 9 -2.14 5.88 4.49
N GLY A 10 -3.17 5.15 4.90
CA GLY A 10 -3.48 3.84 4.33
C GLY A 10 -2.72 2.68 4.95
N CYS A 11 -1.96 2.83 6.05
CA CYS A 11 -1.49 1.65 6.81
C CYS A 11 -2.59 1.04 7.69
N ARG A 12 -2.51 -0.26 8.01
CA ARG A 12 -3.53 -0.96 8.82
C ARG A 12 -3.87 -0.28 10.14
N GLN A 13 -2.93 0.48 10.70
CA GLN A 13 -3.07 1.23 11.94
C GLN A 13 -3.32 2.72 11.70
N ASP A 14 -3.96 3.10 10.58
CA ASP A 14 -4.18 4.51 10.22
C ASP A 14 -4.91 5.32 11.29
N PHE A 15 -5.80 4.67 12.05
CA PHE A 15 -6.41 5.24 13.25
C PHE A 15 -5.38 5.88 14.19
N TYR A 16 -4.23 5.24 14.40
CA TYR A 16 -3.17 5.71 15.30
C TYR A 16 -2.24 6.76 14.68
N ASN A 17 -2.46 7.19 13.44
CA ASN A 17 -1.63 8.17 12.72
C ASN A 17 -2.15 9.62 12.83
N GLY A 18 -2.74 10.00 13.98
CA GLY A 18 -3.36 11.31 14.17
C GLY A 18 -4.86 11.37 13.85
N ASN A 19 -5.47 10.26 13.41
CA ASN A 19 -6.90 10.14 13.12
C ASN A 19 -7.70 9.54 14.30
N ASN A 20 -7.33 9.85 15.54
CA ASN A 20 -7.97 9.34 16.74
C ASN A 20 -8.13 10.41 17.83
N ASP A 21 -9.15 10.22 18.67
CA ASP A 21 -9.44 11.10 19.81
C ASP A 21 -8.54 10.82 21.04
N LEU A 22 -7.52 9.96 20.90
CA LEU A 22 -6.61 9.58 21.99
C LEU A 22 -5.36 10.47 22.06
N GLY A 23 -5.24 11.48 21.19
CA GLY A 23 -4.12 12.43 21.18
C GLY A 23 -2.82 11.85 20.61
N ILE A 24 -2.86 10.71 19.94
CA ILE A 24 -1.67 10.09 19.33
C ILE A 24 -1.44 10.74 17.96
N SER A 25 -0.42 11.60 17.89
CA SER A 25 -0.07 12.41 16.70
C SER A 25 0.97 11.77 15.77
N GLN A 26 1.55 10.63 16.16
CA GLN A 26 2.66 10.02 15.43
C GLN A 26 2.22 8.76 14.71
N CYS A 27 2.75 8.55 13.51
CA CYS A 27 2.54 7.29 12.82
C CYS A 27 3.17 6.13 13.57
N TRP A 28 2.34 5.29 14.19
CA TRP A 28 2.77 4.31 15.18
C TRP A 28 3.61 3.17 14.59
N THR A 29 3.59 3.04 13.26
CA THR A 29 4.36 2.03 12.53
C THR A 29 5.52 2.60 11.73
N LEU A 30 5.72 3.93 11.69
CA LEU A 30 6.75 4.55 10.84
C LEU A 30 8.16 4.05 11.18
N ASP A 31 8.44 3.83 12.47
CA ASP A 31 9.71 3.30 12.97
C ASP A 31 10.00 1.87 12.50
N LYS A 32 8.95 1.09 12.23
CA LYS A 32 9.01 -0.30 11.76
C LYS A 32 8.63 -0.44 10.28
N ALA A 33 8.22 0.65 9.65
CA ALA A 33 7.75 0.66 8.28
C ALA A 33 8.94 0.46 7.34
N ARG A 34 8.83 -0.52 6.45
CA ARG A 34 9.86 -0.82 5.45
C ARG A 34 9.24 -0.65 4.07
N LEU A 35 9.94 0.05 3.18
CA LEU A 35 9.59 0.06 1.77
C LEU A 35 9.75 -1.35 1.20
N VAL A 36 8.70 -1.86 0.58
CA VAL A 36 8.62 -3.19 -0.03
C VAL A 36 7.98 -3.08 -1.41
N LYS A 37 8.34 -3.99 -2.30
CA LYS A 37 7.61 -4.19 -3.56
C LYS A 37 6.36 -5.03 -3.29
N ARG A 38 5.22 -4.64 -3.87
CA ARG A 38 3.93 -5.34 -3.80
C ARG A 38 3.20 -5.28 -5.12
N TRP A 39 2.26 -6.19 -5.33
CA TRP A 39 1.30 -6.16 -6.42
C TRP A 39 0.00 -5.53 -5.96
N ARG A 40 -0.33 -4.37 -6.50
CA ARG A 40 -1.56 -3.63 -6.21
C ARG A 40 -2.65 -4.02 -7.21
N LEU A 41 -3.84 -4.31 -6.69
CA LEU A 41 -5.07 -4.53 -7.46
C LEU A 41 -6.14 -3.53 -6.99
N GLY A 42 -6.88 -2.93 -7.93
CA GLY A 42 -8.03 -2.08 -7.57
C GLY A 42 -9.17 -2.89 -6.97
N TRP A 43 -9.83 -2.38 -5.92
CA TRP A 43 -10.86 -3.12 -5.18
C TRP A 43 -12.01 -3.64 -6.04
N TRP A 44 -12.38 -2.88 -7.08
CA TRP A 44 -13.46 -3.21 -8.02
C TRP A 44 -12.95 -3.71 -9.37
N VAL A 45 -11.65 -4.02 -9.48
CA VAL A 45 -11.03 -4.51 -10.72
C VAL A 45 -11.06 -6.04 -10.72
N VAL A 46 -11.50 -6.62 -11.83
CA VAL A 46 -11.49 -8.08 -12.02
C VAL A 46 -10.03 -8.58 -12.13
N PRO A 47 -9.57 -9.53 -11.31
CA PRO A 47 -8.15 -9.92 -11.26
C PRO A 47 -7.56 -10.48 -12.58
N THR A 48 -8.41 -11.00 -13.47
CA THR A 48 -7.99 -11.67 -14.72
C THR A 48 -7.89 -10.74 -15.91
N VAL A 49 -8.25 -9.45 -15.78
CA VAL A 49 -8.10 -8.51 -16.91
C VAL A 49 -6.63 -8.12 -17.08
N ALA A 50 -6.22 -7.87 -18.32
CA ALA A 50 -4.87 -7.43 -18.62
C ALA A 50 -4.52 -6.16 -17.85
N GLY A 51 -3.37 -6.16 -17.16
CA GLY A 51 -2.90 -5.01 -16.38
C GLY A 51 -3.62 -4.78 -15.05
N ALA A 52 -4.47 -5.72 -14.59
CA ALA A 52 -5.17 -5.59 -13.31
C ALA A 52 -4.21 -5.45 -12.12
N PHE A 53 -3.10 -6.19 -12.16
CA PHE A 53 -2.04 -6.14 -11.16
C PHE A 53 -0.94 -5.17 -11.58
N VAL A 54 -0.67 -4.20 -10.72
CA VAL A 54 0.37 -3.18 -10.90
C VAL A 54 1.40 -3.32 -9.79
N GLU A 55 2.66 -3.52 -10.14
CA GLU A 55 3.75 -3.50 -9.17
C GLU A 55 3.89 -2.09 -8.60
N VAL A 56 4.06 -1.98 -7.29
CA VAL A 56 4.22 -0.71 -6.58
C VAL A 56 5.28 -0.85 -5.50
N GLN A 57 5.95 0.26 -5.18
CA GLN A 57 6.75 0.37 -3.97
C GLN A 57 5.88 1.03 -2.90
N THR A 58 5.65 0.34 -1.79
CA THR A 58 4.81 0.82 -0.68
C THR A 58 5.37 0.35 0.66
N TYR A 59 4.86 0.86 1.78
CA TYR A 59 5.24 0.36 3.09
C TYR A 59 4.64 -1.00 3.38
N ASN A 60 5.37 -1.84 4.10
CA ASN A 60 4.89 -3.16 4.55
C ASN A 60 3.61 -3.10 5.41
N CYS A 61 3.31 -1.94 6.03
CA CYS A 61 2.10 -1.73 6.82
C CYS A 61 0.88 -1.32 5.99
N HIS A 62 1.05 -1.02 4.70
CA HIS A 62 0.02 -0.45 3.85
C HIS A 62 -1.15 -1.45 3.65
N HIS A 63 -2.36 -0.96 3.89
CA HIS A 63 -3.65 -1.61 3.83
C HIS A 63 -4.76 -0.56 3.64
N GLU A 64 -5.16 -0.30 2.38
CA GLU A 64 -6.23 0.63 1.98
C GLU A 64 -7.52 -0.12 1.53
N PRO A 65 -8.27 -0.73 2.48
CA PRO A 65 -9.47 -1.48 2.14
C PRO A 65 -10.51 -0.58 1.45
N GLY A 66 -11.24 -1.14 0.48
CA GLY A 66 -12.20 -0.39 -0.34
C GLY A 66 -11.60 0.41 -1.49
N ARG A 67 -10.26 0.53 -1.56
CA ARG A 67 -9.55 1.12 -2.71
C ARG A 67 -8.65 0.12 -3.40
N TYR A 68 -7.82 -0.60 -2.63
CA TYR A 68 -6.81 -1.50 -3.18
C TYR A 68 -6.61 -2.76 -2.34
N ALA A 69 -6.27 -3.85 -3.02
CA ALA A 69 -5.65 -5.04 -2.43
C ALA A 69 -4.15 -5.05 -2.75
N PHE A 70 -3.32 -5.53 -1.83
CA PHE A 70 -1.86 -5.58 -1.97
C PHE A 70 -1.33 -6.99 -1.71
N GLU A 71 -0.87 -7.65 -2.77
CA GLU A 71 -0.31 -8.99 -2.72
C GLU A 71 1.22 -8.97 -2.62
N LYS A 72 1.79 -9.93 -1.88
CA LYS A 72 3.26 -10.10 -1.79
C LYS A 72 3.84 -10.66 -3.08
N GLU A 73 3.13 -11.63 -3.65
CA GLU A 73 3.53 -12.38 -4.82
C GLU A 73 2.51 -12.15 -5.92
N LEU A 74 2.93 -12.30 -7.17
CA LEU A 74 2.02 -12.16 -8.29
C LEU A 74 1.13 -13.42 -8.37
N PRO A 75 -0.21 -13.29 -8.34
CA PRO A 75 -1.08 -14.45 -8.47
C PRO A 75 -0.93 -15.11 -9.85
N VAL A 76 -1.01 -16.44 -9.90
CA VAL A 76 -0.85 -17.23 -11.15
C VAL A 76 -1.85 -16.89 -12.25
N HIS A 77 -3.01 -16.32 -11.89
CA HIS A 77 -4.06 -15.92 -12.82
C HIS A 77 -3.92 -14.48 -13.32
N ALA A 78 -2.87 -13.75 -12.89
CA ALA A 78 -2.63 -12.39 -13.33
C ALA A 78 -2.29 -12.37 -14.83
N VAL A 79 -3.00 -11.53 -15.58
CA VAL A 79 -2.80 -11.38 -17.03
C VAL A 79 -2.08 -10.07 -17.29
N GLN A 80 -0.95 -10.13 -18.02
CA GLN A 80 -0.15 -8.97 -18.44
C GLN A 80 0.07 -7.94 -17.31
N PRO A 81 0.66 -8.33 -16.18
CA PRO A 81 0.85 -7.44 -15.04
C PRO A 81 1.76 -6.25 -15.41
N VAL A 82 1.44 -5.07 -14.88
CA VAL A 82 2.24 -3.86 -15.10
C VAL A 82 3.36 -3.83 -14.06
N ARG A 83 4.62 -3.90 -14.50
CA ARG A 83 5.79 -3.75 -13.62
C ARG A 83 6.16 -2.29 -13.49
N LEU A 84 6.79 -1.91 -12.38
CA LEU A 84 7.46 -0.62 -12.32
C LEU A 84 8.62 -0.69 -13.30
N THR A 85 8.51 0.03 -14.42
CA THR A 85 9.71 0.35 -15.20
C THR A 85 10.59 1.18 -14.28
N GLU A 86 11.75 0.64 -13.91
CA GLU A 86 12.79 1.43 -13.25
C GLU A 86 13.05 2.63 -14.16
N GLY A 87 12.60 3.80 -13.72
CA GLY A 87 12.92 5.06 -14.36
C GLY A 87 14.43 5.18 -14.35
N LYS A 88 14.98 5.19 -15.56
CA LYS A 88 16.34 5.49 -16.00
C LYS A 88 17.26 6.18 -14.99
#